data_AF-A0A7J2H7Z4-F1
#
_entry.id   AF-A0A7J2H7Z4-F1
#
_cell.length_a   1.000
_cell.length_b   1.000
_cell.length_c   1.000
_cell.angle_alpha   90.00
_cell.angle_beta   90.00
_cell.angle_gamma   90.00
#
_symmetry.space_group_name_H-M   'P 1'
#
loop_
_entity.id
_entity.type
_entity.pdbx_description
1 polymer ?
#
loop_
_entity_poly.entity_id
_entity_poly.type
_entity_poly.pdbx_seq_one_letter_code
_entity_poly.pdbx_strand_id
1 'polypeptide(L)'
;MESLNIVELVGLVGTVGSGLLGVYFALKALGLFQYLGGKRAKSWAVPVEELKERLLTSADEMPFEVKDGSDEGTDLIVEWKLADARWFGIFSRSRLEVWYKGYMLLDDYRKSVRYYEESGRIYWKIGVRGLIPVFEYSKERFGGRVLFQKSYSKSYGVRDDGSFGEVYSYSFDASIPRNHVREVVEECGWEFVPVVSKRFIRRGKPGSTPKDS
;
A
#
# COMPACT_ATOMS: atom_id res chain seq x y z
N MET A 1 50.54 16.03 19.25
CA MET A 1 49.58 14.93 19.51
C MET A 1 48.55 15.51 20.46
N GLU A 2 47.52 16.15 19.93
CA GLU A 2 46.52 16.89 20.72
C GLU A 2 45.60 15.90 21.43
N SER A 3 45.51 16.00 22.76
CA SER A 3 44.62 15.18 23.58
C SER A 3 43.19 15.68 23.42
N LEU A 4 42.36 14.91 22.70
CA LEU A 4 40.91 15.10 22.65
C LEU A 4 40.36 15.03 24.09
N ASN A 5 39.76 16.14 24.54
CA ASN A 5 39.22 16.29 25.88
C ASN A 5 38.05 15.31 26.08
N ILE A 6 38.08 14.55 27.18
CA ILE A 6 37.03 13.58 27.57
C ILE A 6 35.62 14.22 27.55
N VAL A 7 35.53 15.53 27.78
CA VAL A 7 34.28 16.30 27.77
C VAL A 7 33.64 16.36 26.36
N GLU A 8 34.43 16.47 25.29
CA GLU A 8 33.90 16.48 23.91
C GLU A 8 33.42 15.10 23.48
N LEU A 9 34.10 14.02 23.91
CA LEU A 9 33.70 12.64 23.64
C LEU A 9 32.38 12.28 24.37
N VAL A 10 32.21 12.73 25.61
CA VAL A 10 30.95 12.53 26.38
C VAL A 10 29.81 13.35 25.79
N GLY A 11 30.06 14.58 25.31
CA GLY A 11 29.08 15.40 24.61
C GLY A 11 28.59 14.77 23.30
N LEU A 12 29.49 14.16 22.52
CA LEU A 12 29.16 13.46 21.28
C LEU A 12 28.37 12.15 21.52
N VAL A 13 28.74 11.37 22.53
CA VAL A 13 28.01 10.13 22.90
C VAL A 13 26.61 10.45 23.44
N GLY A 14 26.46 11.53 24.22
CA GLY A 14 25.16 12.00 24.72
C GLY A 14 24.23 12.49 23.61
N THR A 15 24.74 13.24 22.63
CA THR A 15 23.95 13.71 21.48
C THR A 15 23.57 12.58 20.52
N VAL A 16 24.49 11.66 20.20
CA VAL A 16 24.20 10.47 19.38
C VAL A 16 23.17 9.56 20.07
N GLY A 17 23.29 9.35 21.39
CA GLY A 17 22.33 8.58 22.17
C GLY A 17 20.93 9.19 22.17
N SER A 18 20.83 10.51 22.35
CA SER A 18 19.54 11.24 22.31
C SER A 18 18.90 11.25 20.92
N GLY A 19 19.70 11.36 19.85
CA GLY A 19 19.24 11.28 18.47
C GLY A 19 18.69 9.89 18.13
N LEU A 20 19.39 8.82 18.52
CA LEU A 20 18.93 7.45 18.34
C LEU A 20 17.67 7.15 19.15
N LEU A 21 17.56 7.66 20.37
CA LEU A 21 16.34 7.54 21.19
C LEU A 21 15.17 8.30 20.54
N GLY A 22 15.41 9.51 20.05
CA GLY A 22 14.41 10.31 19.35
C GLY A 22 13.90 9.62 18.09
N VAL A 23 14.79 9.04 17.29
CA VAL A 23 14.43 8.20 16.15
C VAL A 23 13.65 6.97 16.62
N TYR A 24 14.08 6.26 17.65
CA TYR A 24 13.34 5.12 18.21
C TYR A 24 11.92 5.48 18.63
N PHE A 25 11.73 6.59 19.37
CA PHE A 25 10.41 7.04 19.80
C PHE A 25 9.56 7.55 18.64
N ALA A 26 10.14 8.23 17.65
CA ALA A 26 9.44 8.61 16.43
C ALA A 26 8.98 7.38 15.65
N LEU A 27 9.86 6.38 15.50
CA LEU A 27 9.54 5.09 14.90
C LEU A 27 8.39 4.42 15.67
N LYS A 28 8.47 4.36 17.00
CA LYS A 28 7.41 3.80 17.86
C LYS A 28 6.08 4.55 17.78
N ALA A 29 6.10 5.88 17.77
CA ALA A 29 4.90 6.73 17.65
C ALA A 29 4.21 6.57 16.29
N LEU A 30 4.99 6.39 15.21
CA LEU A 30 4.48 6.05 13.88
C LEU A 30 4.06 4.56 13.75
N GLY A 31 4.22 3.80 14.84
CA GLY A 31 3.92 2.36 14.95
C GLY A 31 4.94 1.46 14.25
N LEU A 32 6.11 1.96 13.84
CA LEU A 32 7.15 1.23 13.09
C LEU A 32 7.63 -0.07 13.74
N PHE A 33 7.43 -0.24 15.04
CA PHE A 33 7.72 -1.48 15.76
C PHE A 33 6.61 -2.55 15.68
N GLN A 34 5.35 -2.19 15.39
CA GLN A 34 4.29 -3.18 15.11
C GLN A 34 4.49 -3.88 13.75
N TYR A 35 5.47 -3.43 12.94
CA TYR A 35 5.74 -3.90 11.57
C TYR A 35 6.83 -4.99 11.48
N LEU A 36 7.42 -5.37 12.61
CA LEU A 36 8.28 -6.56 12.69
C LEU A 36 7.47 -7.84 12.98
N GLY A 37 6.15 -7.70 13.17
CA GLY A 37 5.29 -8.71 13.80
C GLY A 37 5.68 -8.91 15.26
N GLY A 38 5.04 -9.87 15.91
CA GLY A 38 5.45 -10.30 17.25
C GLY A 38 4.34 -10.32 18.29
N LYS A 39 3.07 -10.14 17.89
CA LYS A 39 1.98 -10.65 18.73
C LYS A 39 2.04 -12.17 18.70
N ARG A 40 1.82 -12.79 19.85
CA ARG A 40 1.67 -14.24 19.93
C ARG A 40 0.42 -14.63 19.16
N ALA A 41 0.52 -15.66 18.33
CA ALA A 41 -0.63 -16.31 17.71
C ALA A 41 -1.74 -16.52 18.77
N LYS A 42 -2.97 -16.10 18.46
CA LYS A 42 -4.08 -16.38 19.37
C LYS A 42 -4.31 -17.89 19.39
N SER A 43 -4.66 -18.44 20.55
CA SER A 43 -4.84 -19.89 20.72
C SER A 43 -5.95 -20.48 19.86
N TRP A 44 -6.85 -19.63 19.36
CA TRP A 44 -7.99 -19.97 18.53
C TRP A 44 -7.77 -19.63 17.04
N ALA A 45 -6.54 -19.30 16.62
CA ALA A 45 -6.23 -18.99 15.23
C ALA A 45 -6.61 -20.17 14.31
N VAL A 46 -7.44 -19.89 13.30
CA VAL A 46 -7.90 -20.89 12.33
C VAL A 46 -6.74 -21.41 11.46
N PRO A 47 -6.88 -22.59 10.81
CA PRO A 47 -5.93 -23.06 9.81
C PRO A 47 -5.73 -22.07 8.65
N VAL A 48 -4.57 -22.10 7.99
CA VAL A 48 -4.23 -21.15 6.92
C VAL A 48 -5.15 -21.28 5.71
N GLU A 49 -5.60 -22.49 5.40
CA GLU A 49 -6.54 -22.77 4.31
C GLU A 49 -7.90 -22.09 4.57
N GLU A 50 -8.40 -22.17 5.81
CA GLU A 50 -9.65 -21.53 6.21
C GLU A 50 -9.54 -20.00 6.17
N LEU A 51 -8.41 -19.43 6.63
CA LEU A 51 -8.15 -18.00 6.48
C LEU A 51 -8.12 -17.58 5.01
N LYS A 52 -7.46 -18.36 4.14
CA LYS A 52 -7.36 -18.07 2.71
C LYS A 52 -8.76 -18.04 2.06
N GLU A 53 -9.59 -19.03 2.36
CA GLU A 53 -10.96 -19.13 1.85
C GLU A 53 -11.83 -17.95 2.33
N ARG A 54 -11.77 -17.61 3.62
CA ARG A 54 -12.50 -16.45 4.17
C ARG A 54 -12.08 -15.15 3.51
N LEU A 55 -10.77 -14.92 3.30
CA LEU A 55 -10.30 -13.71 2.63
C LEU A 55 -10.79 -13.63 1.18
N LEU A 56 -10.76 -14.74 0.44
CA LEU A 56 -11.22 -14.80 -0.95
C LEU A 56 -12.71 -14.50 -1.09
N THR A 57 -13.54 -14.94 -0.13
CA THR A 57 -15.00 -14.78 -0.16
C THR A 57 -15.49 -13.51 0.54
N SER A 58 -14.65 -12.88 1.36
CA SER A 58 -15.04 -11.71 2.16
C SER A 58 -15.35 -10.45 1.36
N ALA A 59 -15.05 -10.42 0.05
CA ALA A 59 -15.09 -9.21 -0.77
C ALA A 59 -16.26 -9.15 -1.76
N ASP A 60 -17.21 -10.07 -1.71
CA ASP A 60 -18.30 -10.20 -2.71
C ASP A 60 -19.15 -8.92 -2.87
N GLU A 61 -19.39 -8.18 -1.78
CA GLU A 61 -20.16 -6.92 -1.80
C GLU A 61 -19.27 -5.66 -1.73
N MET A 62 -17.95 -5.82 -1.86
CA MET A 62 -16.98 -4.74 -1.73
C MET A 62 -16.57 -4.14 -3.08
N PRO A 63 -16.11 -2.87 -3.13
CA PRO A 63 -15.67 -2.24 -4.37
C PRO A 63 -14.30 -2.73 -4.87
N PHE A 64 -13.70 -3.71 -4.17
CA PHE A 64 -12.40 -4.30 -4.44
C PHE A 64 -12.54 -5.83 -4.50
N GLU A 65 -11.59 -6.50 -5.16
CA GLU A 65 -11.55 -7.96 -5.25
C GLU A 65 -10.38 -8.52 -4.42
N VAL A 66 -10.53 -9.74 -3.91
CA VAL A 66 -9.43 -10.52 -3.34
C VAL A 66 -9.19 -11.74 -4.23
N LYS A 67 -7.95 -11.96 -4.66
CA LYS A 67 -7.59 -13.04 -5.60
C LYS A 67 -6.26 -13.69 -5.23
N ASP A 68 -5.97 -14.80 -5.90
CA ASP A 68 -4.69 -15.49 -5.75
C ASP A 68 -3.52 -14.60 -6.22
N GLY A 69 -2.45 -14.59 -5.42
CA GLY A 69 -1.30 -13.72 -5.62
C GLY A 69 -0.04 -14.43 -6.12
N SER A 70 -0.13 -15.72 -6.43
CA SER A 70 1.05 -16.55 -6.72
C SER A 70 1.87 -16.04 -7.90
N ASP A 71 1.22 -15.52 -8.94
CA ASP A 71 1.87 -14.91 -10.11
C ASP A 71 2.70 -13.66 -9.77
N GLU A 72 2.36 -12.94 -8.70
CA GLU A 72 3.13 -11.79 -8.20
C GLU A 72 4.05 -12.15 -7.02
N GLY A 73 4.18 -13.45 -6.71
CA GLY A 73 5.07 -13.98 -5.68
C GLY A 73 4.56 -13.83 -4.24
N THR A 74 3.24 -13.69 -4.07
CA THR A 74 2.57 -13.58 -2.78
C THR A 74 1.41 -14.60 -2.69
N ASP A 75 0.64 -14.63 -1.61
CA ASP A 75 -0.43 -15.63 -1.45
C ASP A 75 -1.75 -15.13 -1.98
N LEU A 76 -2.09 -13.91 -1.60
CA LEU A 76 -3.31 -13.24 -2.01
C LEU A 76 -3.00 -11.78 -2.36
N ILE A 77 -3.83 -11.21 -3.23
CA ILE A 77 -3.80 -9.81 -3.57
C ILE A 77 -5.21 -9.27 -3.40
N VAL A 78 -5.35 -8.17 -2.65
CA VAL A 78 -6.55 -7.34 -2.73
C VAL A 78 -6.30 -6.25 -3.76
N GLU A 79 -7.16 -6.14 -4.76
CA GLU A 79 -7.04 -5.17 -5.85
C GLU A 79 -8.27 -4.27 -5.90
N TRP A 80 -8.03 -2.96 -6.04
CA TRP A 80 -9.10 -1.99 -6.24
C TRP A 80 -8.76 -1.06 -7.40
N LYS A 81 -9.60 -1.11 -8.44
CA LYS A 81 -9.62 -0.13 -9.54
C LYS A 81 -10.53 1.02 -9.14
N LEU A 82 -9.93 2.04 -8.53
CA LEU A 82 -10.61 3.16 -7.89
C LEU A 82 -11.27 4.11 -8.89
N ALA A 83 -10.63 4.28 -10.04
CA ALA A 83 -11.12 5.12 -11.12
C ALA A 83 -10.56 4.60 -12.45
N ASP A 84 -11.44 4.41 -13.43
CA ASP A 84 -11.08 4.36 -14.86
C ASP A 84 -11.97 5.39 -15.57
N ALA A 85 -11.56 6.65 -15.51
CA ALA A 85 -12.30 7.74 -16.13
C ALA A 85 -11.78 7.98 -17.55
N ARG A 86 -12.71 7.96 -18.53
CA ARG A 86 -12.46 8.35 -19.92
C ARG A 86 -13.33 9.55 -20.24
N TRP A 87 -12.75 10.63 -20.74
CA TRP A 87 -13.54 11.77 -21.20
C TRP A 87 -13.05 12.28 -22.55
N PHE A 88 -14.01 12.78 -23.33
CA PHE A 88 -13.82 13.33 -24.66
C PHE A 88 -14.12 14.83 -24.61
N GLY A 89 -13.10 15.67 -24.73
CA GLY A 89 -13.27 17.07 -25.09
C GLY A 89 -13.35 17.23 -26.60
N ILE A 90 -13.84 18.38 -27.07
CA ILE A 90 -13.97 18.74 -28.50
C ILE A 90 -12.68 18.43 -29.31
N PHE A 91 -11.53 18.53 -28.65
CA PHE A 91 -10.21 18.32 -29.24
C PHE A 91 -9.28 17.40 -28.43
N SER A 92 -9.79 16.64 -27.45
CA SER A 92 -8.91 15.79 -26.63
C SER A 92 -9.57 14.53 -26.06
N ARG A 93 -8.87 13.40 -26.12
CA ARG A 93 -9.18 12.16 -25.38
C ARG A 93 -8.27 12.08 -24.18
N SER A 94 -8.84 11.92 -23.00
CA SER A 94 -8.07 11.74 -21.77
C SER A 94 -8.52 10.49 -21.03
N ARG A 95 -7.58 9.83 -20.36
CA ARG A 95 -7.84 8.73 -19.44
C ARG A 95 -7.08 8.95 -18.14
N LEU A 96 -7.78 8.72 -17.04
CA LEU A 96 -7.21 8.66 -15.70
C LEU A 96 -7.51 7.28 -15.11
N GLU A 97 -6.46 6.54 -14.80
CA GLU A 97 -6.53 5.28 -14.09
C GLU A 97 -5.92 5.46 -12.70
N VAL A 98 -6.66 5.10 -11.66
CA VAL A 98 -6.20 5.07 -10.27
C VAL A 98 -6.43 3.67 -9.73
N TRP A 99 -5.38 3.08 -9.17
CA TRP A 99 -5.43 1.70 -8.70
C TRP A 99 -4.74 1.56 -7.34
N TYR A 100 -5.16 0.52 -6.63
CA TYR A 100 -4.59 0.08 -5.37
C TYR A 100 -4.41 -1.44 -5.38
N LYS A 101 -3.31 -1.92 -4.82
CA LYS A 101 -3.03 -3.32 -4.57
C LYS A 101 -2.49 -3.52 -3.15
N GLY A 102 -3.05 -4.46 -2.42
CA GLY A 102 -2.52 -4.98 -1.17
C GLY A 102 -2.03 -6.40 -1.35
N TYR A 103 -0.74 -6.64 -1.15
CA TYR A 103 -0.11 -7.96 -1.26
C TYR A 103 -0.07 -8.63 0.11
N MET A 104 -0.54 -9.87 0.17
CA MET A 104 -0.66 -10.65 1.41
C MET A 104 0.20 -11.90 1.37
N LEU A 105 1.08 -12.03 2.36
CA LEU A 105 1.79 -13.28 2.64
C LEU A 105 1.29 -13.86 3.97
N LEU A 106 0.76 -15.08 3.93
CA LEU A 106 0.23 -15.80 5.08
C LEU A 106 1.36 -16.64 5.70
N ASP A 107 1.83 -16.23 6.88
CA ASP A 107 2.86 -16.91 7.65
C ASP A 107 2.20 -17.82 8.69
N ASP A 108 2.04 -19.10 8.34
CA ASP A 108 1.34 -20.09 9.17
C ASP A 108 2.05 -20.39 10.49
N TYR A 109 3.39 -20.34 10.49
CA TYR A 109 4.19 -20.54 11.71
C TYR A 109 3.95 -19.43 12.73
N ARG A 110 3.94 -18.17 12.27
CA ARG A 110 3.68 -17.01 13.13
C ARG A 110 2.19 -16.72 13.34
N LYS A 111 1.31 -17.36 12.56
CA LYS A 111 -0.11 -16.99 12.42
C LYS A 111 -0.28 -15.50 12.18
N SER A 112 0.47 -14.99 11.20
CA SER A 112 0.45 -13.57 10.83
C SER A 112 0.28 -13.39 9.32
N VAL A 113 -0.46 -12.35 8.92
CA VAL A 113 -0.58 -11.91 7.52
C VAL A 113 0.25 -10.66 7.33
N ARG A 114 1.30 -10.77 6.51
CA ARG A 114 2.11 -9.61 6.13
C ARG A 114 1.47 -8.91 4.95
N TYR A 115 1.23 -7.61 5.10
CA TYR A 115 0.45 -6.82 4.16
C TYR A 115 1.26 -5.65 3.60
N TYR A 116 1.56 -5.67 2.30
CA TYR A 116 2.29 -4.61 1.62
C TYR A 116 1.37 -3.87 0.65
N GLU A 117 1.40 -2.55 0.64
CA GLU A 117 0.51 -1.76 -0.22
C GLU A 117 1.27 -1.14 -1.39
N GLU A 118 0.59 -1.09 -2.53
CA GLU A 118 0.96 -0.25 -3.67
C GLU A 118 -0.25 0.50 -4.17
N SER A 119 -0.01 1.71 -4.64
CA SER A 119 -1.01 2.48 -5.36
C SER A 119 -0.36 3.16 -6.54
N GLY A 120 -1.15 3.54 -7.52
CA GLY A 120 -0.64 4.29 -8.64
C GLY A 120 -1.70 5.07 -9.37
N ARG A 121 -1.21 6.02 -10.14
CA ARG A 121 -1.99 6.88 -11.00
C ARG A 121 -1.35 6.87 -12.39
N ILE A 122 -2.16 6.58 -13.40
CA ILE A 122 -1.77 6.72 -14.81
C ILE A 122 -2.69 7.77 -15.41
N TYR A 123 -2.10 8.84 -15.92
CA TYR A 123 -2.82 9.88 -16.64
C TYR A 123 -2.25 9.96 -18.06
N TRP A 124 -3.12 9.91 -19.05
CA TRP A 124 -2.73 10.26 -20.40
C TRP A 124 -3.80 11.12 -21.07
N LYS A 125 -3.34 11.99 -21.96
CA LYS A 125 -4.17 12.89 -22.75
C LYS A 125 -3.59 12.99 -24.16
N ILE A 126 -4.44 12.75 -25.14
CA ILE A 126 -4.19 12.97 -26.55
C ILE A 126 -5.10 14.13 -26.96
N GLY A 127 -4.55 15.21 -27.47
CA GLY A 127 -5.38 16.30 -28.01
C GLY A 127 -4.69 17.08 -29.11
N VAL A 128 -5.25 18.24 -29.45
CA VAL A 128 -4.64 19.17 -30.40
C VAL A 128 -4.52 20.57 -29.80
N ARG A 129 -3.42 21.27 -30.12
CA ARG A 129 -3.22 22.70 -29.87
C ARG A 129 -3.14 23.40 -31.22
N GLY A 130 -4.27 23.86 -31.73
CA GLY A 130 -4.41 24.27 -33.12
C GLY A 130 -4.40 23.05 -34.05
N LEU A 131 -3.48 23.00 -35.02
CA LEU A 131 -3.26 21.84 -35.91
C LEU A 131 -2.22 20.84 -35.38
N ILE A 132 -1.62 21.09 -34.21
CA ILE A 132 -0.50 20.32 -33.69
C ILE A 132 -1.04 19.27 -32.70
N PRO A 133 -0.77 17.96 -32.89
CA PRO A 133 -1.11 16.95 -31.90
C PRO A 133 -0.26 17.12 -30.64
N VAL A 134 -0.91 17.04 -29.47
CA VAL A 134 -0.28 17.10 -28.16
C VAL A 134 -0.54 15.79 -27.43
N PHE A 135 0.52 15.18 -26.92
CA PHE A 135 0.48 14.00 -26.09
C PHE A 135 1.06 14.32 -24.71
N GLU A 136 0.26 14.10 -23.67
CA GLU A 136 0.69 14.19 -22.28
C GLU A 136 0.55 12.80 -21.65
N TYR A 137 1.61 12.34 -20.99
CA TYR A 137 1.62 11.08 -20.24
C TYR A 137 2.30 11.30 -18.89
N SER A 138 1.64 10.90 -17.83
CA SER A 138 2.19 10.90 -16.47
C SER A 138 1.86 9.57 -15.78
N LYS A 139 2.84 9.04 -15.06
CA LYS A 139 2.70 7.83 -14.25
C LYS A 139 3.33 8.05 -12.89
N GLU A 140 2.52 7.88 -11.86
CA GLU A 140 2.95 7.91 -10.47
C GLU A 140 2.69 6.54 -9.86
N ARG A 141 3.67 6.02 -9.12
CA ARG A 141 3.55 4.77 -8.37
C ARG A 141 4.11 5.00 -6.98
N PHE A 142 3.34 4.61 -5.99
CA PHE A 142 3.77 4.53 -4.61
C PHE A 142 3.76 3.06 -4.16
N GLY A 143 4.80 2.66 -3.43
CA GLY A 143 4.88 1.34 -2.83
C GLY A 143 5.45 1.43 -1.43
N GLY A 144 4.76 0.85 -0.45
CA GLY A 144 5.07 1.02 0.96
C GLY A 144 3.82 0.94 1.81
N ARG A 145 3.89 1.37 3.06
CA ARG A 145 2.70 1.52 3.89
C ARG A 145 1.99 2.82 3.52
N VAL A 146 0.73 2.74 3.10
CA VAL A 146 -0.08 3.92 2.78
C VAL A 146 -0.61 4.50 4.10
N LEU A 147 0.19 5.32 4.75
CA LEU A 147 -0.14 5.93 6.04
C LEU A 147 -1.37 6.83 5.94
N PHE A 148 -1.41 7.65 4.88
CA PHE A 148 -2.47 8.64 4.63
C PHE A 148 -2.57 8.93 3.12
N GLN A 149 -3.10 8.01 2.31
CA GLN A 149 -3.68 8.40 1.01
C GLN A 149 -5.20 8.49 1.17
N LYS A 150 -5.65 9.67 1.57
CA LYS A 150 -6.95 10.17 1.14
C LYS A 150 -6.68 11.02 -0.09
N SER A 151 -6.85 10.47 -1.29
CA SER A 151 -6.75 11.29 -2.51
C SER A 151 -8.15 11.73 -2.92
N TYR A 152 -8.38 13.03 -2.82
CA TYR A 152 -9.56 13.68 -3.36
C TYR A 152 -9.14 14.38 -4.65
N SER A 153 -9.65 13.94 -5.80
CA SER A 153 -9.41 14.62 -7.07
C SER A 153 -10.75 15.06 -7.64
N LYS A 154 -10.90 16.38 -7.79
CA LYS A 154 -11.97 17.01 -8.56
C LYS A 154 -11.38 17.47 -9.89
N SER A 155 -11.97 17.02 -10.99
CA SER A 155 -11.60 17.48 -12.32
C SER A 155 -12.78 18.23 -12.94
N TYR A 156 -12.50 19.44 -13.44
CA TYR A 156 -13.46 20.29 -14.13
C TYR A 156 -13.24 20.20 -15.65
N GLY A 157 -14.32 20.17 -16.42
CA GLY A 157 -14.29 19.99 -17.86
C GLY A 157 -15.67 20.16 -18.50
N VAL A 158 -15.72 20.00 -19.82
CA VAL A 158 -16.97 20.05 -20.59
C VAL A 158 -17.59 18.66 -20.56
N ARG A 159 -18.85 18.56 -20.12
CA ARG A 159 -19.64 17.32 -20.07
C ARG A 159 -20.27 17.01 -21.43
N ASP A 160 -20.85 15.82 -21.59
CA ASP A 160 -21.48 15.37 -22.83
C ASP A 160 -22.65 16.27 -23.31
N ASP A 161 -23.22 17.07 -22.42
CA ASP A 161 -24.27 18.07 -22.72
C ASP A 161 -23.71 19.45 -23.14
N GLY A 162 -22.39 19.60 -23.27
CA GLY A 162 -21.73 20.86 -23.59
C GLY A 162 -21.61 21.84 -22.42
N SER A 163 -22.11 21.49 -21.23
CA SER A 163 -21.97 22.32 -20.02
C SER A 163 -20.57 22.21 -19.42
N PHE A 164 -20.06 23.32 -18.90
CA PHE A 164 -18.82 23.33 -18.10
C PHE A 164 -19.15 23.03 -16.64
N GLY A 165 -18.48 22.04 -16.03
CA GLY A 165 -18.65 21.75 -14.61
C GLY A 165 -17.72 20.66 -14.07
N GLU A 166 -17.97 20.22 -12.83
CA GLU A 166 -17.30 19.06 -12.23
C GLU A 166 -17.68 17.81 -13.05
N VAL A 167 -16.73 17.29 -13.83
CA VAL A 167 -16.96 16.10 -14.66
C VAL A 167 -16.68 14.84 -13.84
N TYR A 168 -15.88 14.95 -12.78
CA TYR A 168 -15.51 13.80 -11.96
C TYR A 168 -15.11 14.17 -10.53
N SER A 169 -15.70 13.45 -9.57
CA SER A 169 -15.29 13.42 -8.17
C SER A 169 -15.04 11.97 -7.81
N TYR A 170 -13.83 11.62 -7.37
CA TYR A 170 -13.61 10.35 -6.68
C TYR A 170 -12.97 10.62 -5.31
N SER A 171 -13.49 9.91 -4.30
CA SER A 171 -12.88 9.84 -2.98
C SER A 171 -12.12 8.52 -2.87
N PHE A 172 -10.80 8.58 -2.88
CA PHE A 172 -9.98 7.43 -2.54
C PHE A 172 -9.73 7.39 -1.05
N ASP A 173 -10.08 6.26 -0.44
CA ASP A 173 -9.57 5.91 0.87
C ASP A 173 -8.94 4.52 0.84
N ALA A 174 -7.60 4.49 0.77
CA ALA A 174 -6.83 3.25 0.85
C ALA A 174 -7.09 2.45 2.14
N SER A 175 -7.69 3.08 3.16
CA SER A 175 -8.02 2.38 4.40
C SER A 175 -9.14 1.37 4.23
N ILE A 176 -10.03 1.52 3.24
CA ILE A 176 -11.19 0.63 3.06
C ILE A 176 -10.74 -0.84 2.85
N PRO A 177 -10.01 -1.20 1.79
CA PRO A 177 -9.58 -2.58 1.58
C PRO A 177 -8.66 -3.08 2.71
N ARG A 178 -7.78 -2.22 3.21
CA ARG A 178 -6.86 -2.57 4.30
C ARG A 178 -7.58 -2.90 5.60
N ASN A 179 -8.57 -2.09 5.99
CA ASN A 179 -9.29 -2.30 7.26
C ASN A 179 -10.16 -3.55 7.16
N HIS A 180 -10.82 -3.77 6.03
CA HIS A 180 -11.57 -4.99 5.78
C HIS A 180 -10.69 -6.24 5.89
N VAL A 181 -9.54 -6.26 5.19
CA VAL A 181 -8.59 -7.38 5.30
C VAL A 181 -8.10 -7.55 6.74
N ARG A 182 -7.80 -6.45 7.46
CA ARG A 182 -7.39 -6.53 8.87
C ARG A 182 -8.47 -7.18 9.72
N GLU A 183 -9.71 -6.75 9.58
CA GLU A 183 -10.85 -7.26 10.36
C GLU A 183 -10.99 -8.77 10.16
N VAL A 184 -11.06 -9.23 8.91
CA VAL A 184 -11.13 -10.68 8.59
C VAL A 184 -9.95 -11.45 9.19
N VAL A 185 -8.72 -10.94 9.05
CA VAL A 185 -7.51 -11.58 9.60
C VAL A 185 -7.58 -11.68 11.12
N GLU A 186 -7.95 -10.60 11.80
CA GLU A 186 -7.98 -10.53 13.26
C GLU A 186 -9.14 -11.33 13.87
N GLU A 187 -10.28 -11.42 13.17
CA GLU A 187 -11.44 -12.28 13.46
C GLU A 187 -11.16 -13.77 13.25
N CYS A 188 -10.18 -14.10 12.42
CA CYS A 188 -9.67 -15.46 12.24
C CYS A 188 -8.58 -15.81 13.28
N GLY A 189 -8.21 -14.86 14.13
CA GLY A 189 -7.25 -15.03 15.22
C GLY A 189 -5.80 -14.84 14.82
N TRP A 190 -5.57 -14.37 13.60
CA TRP A 190 -4.25 -14.08 13.05
C TRP A 190 -3.83 -12.64 13.36
N GLU A 191 -2.53 -12.38 13.29
CA GLU A 191 -1.97 -11.03 13.40
C GLU A 191 -1.91 -10.36 12.02
N PHE A 192 -2.50 -9.17 11.87
CA PHE A 192 -2.29 -8.33 10.69
C PHE A 192 -1.02 -7.49 10.84
N VAL A 193 -0.03 -7.70 9.96
CA VAL A 193 1.29 -7.06 10.01
C VAL A 193 1.53 -6.23 8.74
N PRO A 194 1.30 -4.90 8.76
CA PRO A 194 1.64 -4.08 7.62
C PRO A 194 3.17 -3.99 7.45
N VAL A 195 3.65 -4.03 6.21
CA VAL A 195 5.07 -3.96 5.89
C VAL A 195 5.36 -2.85 4.88
N VAL A 196 6.59 -2.32 4.92
CA VAL A 196 7.01 -1.18 4.09
C VAL A 196 7.79 -1.57 2.83
N SER A 197 8.08 -2.86 2.64
CA SER A 197 8.90 -3.35 1.52
C SER A 197 8.40 -4.67 0.98
N LYS A 198 8.40 -4.80 -0.35
CA LYS A 198 8.04 -6.04 -1.07
C LYS A 198 8.83 -7.26 -0.63
N ARG A 199 10.06 -7.10 -0.12
CA ARG A 199 10.89 -8.23 0.32
C ARG A 199 10.23 -9.06 1.42
N PHE A 200 9.32 -8.46 2.19
CA PHE A 200 8.64 -9.13 3.31
C PHE A 200 7.37 -9.89 2.90
N ILE A 201 6.92 -9.78 1.65
CA ILE A 201 5.74 -10.49 1.12
C ILE A 201 6.06 -11.45 -0.01
N ARG A 202 7.34 -11.60 -0.36
CA ARG A 202 7.79 -12.56 -1.38
C ARG A 202 7.94 -13.94 -0.77
N ARG A 203 7.22 -14.94 -1.29
CA ARG A 203 7.66 -16.33 -1.12
C ARG A 203 8.98 -16.50 -1.87
N GLY A 204 9.96 -17.13 -1.23
CA GLY A 204 11.10 -17.68 -1.96
C GLY A 204 10.59 -18.63 -3.04
N LYS A 205 11.30 -18.75 -4.18
CA LYS A 205 10.96 -19.79 -5.16
C LYS A 205 10.89 -21.14 -4.43
N PRO A 206 9.94 -22.03 -4.79
CA PRO A 206 9.94 -23.39 -4.24
C PRO A 206 11.35 -23.99 -4.40
N GLY A 207 11.99 -24.35 -3.28
CA GLY A 207 13.35 -24.90 -3.25
C GLY A 207 14.47 -23.95 -2.77
N SER A 208 14.21 -22.68 -2.45
CA SER A 208 15.20 -21.86 -1.74
C SER A 208 15.05 -22.03 -0.23
N THR A 209 16.03 -22.65 0.42
CA THR A 209 16.18 -22.67 1.89
C THR A 209 16.16 -21.24 2.44
N PRO A 210 15.57 -21.02 3.64
CA PRO A 210 15.74 -19.75 4.34
C PRO A 210 17.24 -19.51 4.51
N LYS A 211 17.76 -18.40 3.98
CA LYS A 211 19.07 -17.91 4.42
C LYS A 211 18.86 -17.37 5.82
N ASP A 212 19.38 -18.11 6.79
CA ASP A 212 19.57 -17.61 8.14
C ASP A 212 20.31 -16.27 8.07
N SER A 213 19.76 -15.34 8.86
CA SER A 213 20.15 -13.94 9.05
C SER A 213 21.64 -13.73 9.30
#